data_AF-A0A352B200-F1
#
_entry.id   AF-A0A352B200-F1
#
_cell.length_a   1.000
_cell.length_b   1.000
_cell.length_c   1.000
_cell.angle_alpha   90.00
_cell.angle_beta   90.00
_cell.angle_gamma   90.00
#
_symmetry.space_group_name_H-M   'P 1'
#
loop_
_entity.id
_entity.type
_entity.pdbx_description
1 polymer ?
#
loop_
_entity_poly.entity_id
_entity_poly.type
_entity_poly.pdbx_seq_one_letter_code
_entity_poly.pdbx_strand_id
1 'polypeptide(L)' 'LIAAIDKALTSQPDVLEKIRDGKLQAAGAVIGAVMQEMRGQADAARVRELILERAK' A
#
# COMPACT_ATOMS: atom_id res chain seq x y z
N LEU A 1 2.70 -8.64 -7.51
CA LEU A 1 1.82 -7.65 -6.85
C LEU A 1 1.85 -7.79 -5.33
N ILE A 2 1.39 -8.91 -4.75
CA ILE A 2 1.34 -9.12 -3.29
C ILE A 2 2.72 -8.95 -2.63
N ALA A 3 3.76 -9.61 -3.15
CA ALA A 3 5.12 -9.50 -2.59
C ALA A 3 5.65 -8.05 -2.55
N ALA A 4 5.34 -7.23 -3.56
CA ALA A 4 5.74 -5.82 -3.59
C ALA A 4 4.96 -4.99 -2.55
N ILE A 5 3.68 -5.31 -2.34
CA ILE A 5 2.85 -4.68 -1.30
C ILE A 5 3.40 -5.05 0.08
N ASP A 6 3.67 -6.33 0.34
CA ASP A 6 4.16 -6.78 1.64
C ASP A 6 5.54 -6.16 1.96
N LYS A 7 6.41 -6.06 0.96
CA LYS A 7 7.69 -5.34 1.09
C LYS A 7 7.49 -3.85 1.36
N ALA A 8 6.58 -3.18 0.65
CA ALA A 8 6.29 -1.77 0.85
C ALA A 8 5.66 -1.48 2.23
N LEU A 9 4.83 -2.39 2.74
CA LEU A 9 4.25 -2.33 4.08
C LEU A 9 5.30 -2.61 5.17
N THR A 10 6.23 -3.53 4.92
CA THR A 10 7.35 -3.79 5.84
C THR A 10 8.24 -2.56 6.02
N SER A 11 8.45 -1.81 4.94
CA SER A 11 9.19 -0.53 4.98
C SER A 11 8.39 0.63 5.60
N GLN A 12 7.08 0.49 5.75
CA GLN A 12 6.16 1.53 6.23
C GLN A 12 5.11 0.93 7.19
N PRO A 13 5.53 0.42 8.36
CA PRO A 13 4.65 -0.32 9.26
C PRO A 13 3.52 0.52 9.86
N ASP A 14 3.72 1.84 9.94
CA ASP A 14 2.76 2.82 10.46
C ASP A 14 1.57 3.08 9.52
N VAL A 15 1.66 2.69 8.25
CA VAL A 15 0.60 2.96 7.26
C VAL A 15 -0.67 2.19 7.61
N LEU A 16 -0.57 0.93 8.03
CA LEU A 16 -1.76 0.14 8.39
C LEU A 16 -2.48 0.72 9.60
N GLU A 17 -1.74 1.18 10.61
CA GLU A 17 -2.31 1.86 11.78
C GLU A 17 -3.00 3.16 11.40
N LYS A 18 -2.35 4.00 10.58
CA LYS A 18 -2.95 5.24 10.07
C LYS A 18 -4.25 4.98 9.29
N ILE A 19 -4.29 3.93 8.48
CA ILE A 19 -5.49 3.55 7.73
C ILE A 19 -6.61 3.10 8.68
N ARG A 20 -6.29 2.33 9.72
CA ARG A 20 -7.24 1.92 10.77
C ARG A 20 -7.80 3.12 11.53
N ASP A 21 -6.98 4.15 11.74
CA ASP A 21 -7.41 5.45 12.32
C ASP A 21 -8.24 6.31 11.36
N GLY A 22 -8.62 5.79 10.19
CA GLY A 22 -9.41 6.50 9.18
C GLY A 22 -8.60 7.40 8.24
N LYS A 23 -7.27 7.44 8.37
CA LYS A 23 -6.37 8.21 7.48
C LYS A 23 -6.07 7.42 6.21
N LEU A 24 -7.11 7.12 5.42
CA LEU A 24 -7.03 6.29 4.21
C LEU A 24 -6.01 6.80 3.18
N GLN A 25 -5.64 8.08 3.22
CA GLN A 25 -4.65 8.70 2.35
C GLN A 25 -3.24 8.14 2.58
N ALA A 26 -2.96 7.55 3.76
CA ALA A 26 -1.69 6.90 4.05
C ALA A 26 -1.39 5.73 3.08
N ALA A 27 -2.41 5.12 2.47
CA ALA A 27 -2.22 4.11 1.43
C ALA A 27 -1.45 4.64 0.20
N GLY A 28 -1.50 5.95 -0.06
CA GLY A 28 -0.80 6.58 -1.19
C GLY A 28 0.72 6.37 -1.18
N ALA A 29 1.34 6.37 0.01
CA ALA A 29 2.78 6.17 0.14
C ALA A 29 3.20 4.72 -0.22
N VAL A 30 2.37 3.74 0.15
CA VAL A 30 2.58 2.33 -0.21
C VAL A 30 2.32 2.11 -1.70
N ILE A 31 1.29 2.74 -2.27
CA ILE A 31 1.02 2.69 -3.72
C ILE A 31 2.22 3.22 -4.50
N GLY A 32 2.78 4.38 -4.10
CA GLY A 32 3.97 4.95 -4.73
C GLY A 32 5.17 4.01 -4.69
N ALA A 33 5.43 3.39 -3.53
CA ALA A 33 6.52 2.41 -3.37
C ALA A 33 6.34 1.18 -4.26
N VAL A 34 5.12 0.64 -4.33
CA VAL A 34 4.80 -0.51 -5.21
C VAL A 34 4.95 -0.14 -6.68
N MET A 35 4.46 1.05 -7.08
CA MET A 35 4.60 1.55 -8.45
C MET A 35 6.07 1.71 -8.85
N GLN A 36 6.92 2.21 -7.94
CA GLN A 36 8.35 2.35 -8.18
C GLN A 36 9.02 0.99 -8.36
N GLU A 37 8.74 0.02 -7.50
CA GLU A 37 9.30 -1.33 -7.58
C GLU A 37 8.85 -2.05 -8.87
N MET A 38 7.59 -1.86 -9.25
CA MET A 38 6.99 -2.46 -10.44
C MET A 38 7.22 -1.62 -11.71
N ARG A 39 8.03 -0.55 -11.66
CA ARG A 39 8.33 0.35 -12.79
C ARG A 39 7.07 0.87 -13.51
N GLY A 40 6.03 1.20 -12.75
CA GLY A 40 4.76 1.72 -13.26
C GLY A 40 3.82 0.67 -13.86
N GLN A 41 4.12 -0.63 -13.75
CA GLN A 41 3.30 -1.70 -14.32
C GLN A 41 2.18 -2.19 -13.40
N ALA A 42 2.07 -1.64 -12.18
CA ALA A 42 1.03 -2.03 -11.24
C ALA A 42 -0.24 -1.20 -11.43
N ASP A 43 -1.40 -1.83 -11.22
CA ASP A 43 -2.67 -1.10 -11.13
C ASP A 43 -2.79 -0.45 -9.74
N ALA A 44 -2.75 0.88 -9.70
CA ALA A 44 -2.84 1.65 -8.47
C ALA A 44 -4.16 1.46 -7.71
N ALA A 45 -5.28 1.31 -8.43
CA ALA A 45 -6.58 1.06 -7.80
C ALA A 45 -6.59 -0.32 -7.13
N ARG A 46 -6.04 -1.33 -7.82
CA ARG A 46 -5.92 -2.68 -7.25
C ARG A 46 -4.97 -2.74 -6.06
N VAL A 47 -3.84 -2.01 -6.11
CA VAL A 47 -2.91 -1.90 -4.97
C VAL A 47 -3.62 -1.26 -3.78
N ARG A 48 -4.37 -0.18 -3.99
CA ARG A 48 -5.15 0.49 -2.94
C ARG A 48 -6.14 -0.46 -2.26
N GLU A 49 -6.92 -1.21 -3.03
CA GLU A 49 -7.85 -2.21 -2.52
C GLU A 49 -7.16 -3.22 -1.59
N LEU A 50 -6.06 -3.81 -2.07
CA LEU A 50 -5.31 -4.83 -1.33
C LEU A 50 -4.68 -4.31 -0.03
N ILE A 51 -4.31 -3.02 0.02
CA ILE A 51 -3.83 -2.36 1.24
C ILE A 51 -4.99 -2.17 2.22
N LEU A 52 -6.14 -1.68 1.75
CA LEU A 52 -7.31 -1.47 2.60
C LEU A 52 -7.87 -2.78 3.16
N GLU A 53 -7.85 -3.85 2.37
CA GLU A 53 -8.22 -5.20 2.84
C GLU A 53 -7.32 -5.71 3.97
N ARG A 54 -6.01 -5.41 3.92
CA ARG A 54 -5.04 -5.78 4.98
C ARG A 54 -5.17 -4.92 6.25
N ALA A 55 -5.77 -3.74 6.12
CA ALA A 55 -5.96 -2.83 7.25
C ALA A 55 -7.27 -3.10 8.02
N LYS A 56 -8.20 -3.87 7.46
CA LYS A 56 -9.34 -4.44 8.20
C LYS A 56 -8.85 -5.37 9.31
#